data_AF-A0A0X8X281-F1
#
_entry.id   AF-A0A0X8X281-F1
#
_cell.length_a   1.000
_cell.length_b   1.000
_cell.length_c   1.000
_cell.angle_alpha   90.00
_cell.angle_beta   90.00
_cell.angle_gamma   90.00
#
_symmetry.space_group_name_H-M   'P 1'
#
loop_
_entity.id
_entity.type
_entity.pdbx_description
1 polymer ?
#
loop_
_entity_poly.entity_id
_entity_poly.type
_entity_poly.pdbx_seq_one_letter_code
_entity_poly.pdbx_strand_id
1 'polypeptide(L)'
;MTKLKNQKIFISELVDTFPQIKSEVFDEDYKKFISLQIGCFRHFTQNAIDAGDLETVKKCFEFVDINFNAVVFRIENSLMISYLGKLEIARDSEVEKLLPVKLKKAKEELAAYYESLSKDETLNKFLADIKTDLSSS
;
A
#
# COMPACT_ATOMS: atom_id res chain seq x y z
N MET A 1 -17.51 15.11 15.03
CA MET A 1 -16.86 14.80 13.74
C MET A 1 -15.37 14.68 13.97
N THR A 2 -14.81 13.47 13.89
CA THR A 2 -13.35 13.29 13.94
C THR A 2 -12.77 13.89 12.66
N LYS A 3 -11.86 14.88 12.77
CA LYS A 3 -11.15 15.39 11.60
C LYS A 3 -10.24 14.28 11.08
N LEU A 4 -10.38 13.92 9.81
CA LEU A 4 -9.47 12.98 9.15
C LEU A 4 -8.04 13.55 9.14
N LYS A 5 -7.06 12.71 9.44
CA LYS A 5 -5.65 13.08 9.44
C LYS A 5 -5.20 13.43 8.02
N ASN A 6 -4.54 14.58 7.88
CA ASN A 6 -3.91 14.98 6.63
C ASN A 6 -2.49 14.39 6.53
N GLN A 7 -1.82 14.62 5.39
CA GLN A 7 -0.51 14.04 5.11
C GLN A 7 0.53 14.41 6.17
N LYS A 8 0.56 15.66 6.63
CA LYS A 8 1.52 16.12 7.62
C LYS A 8 1.38 15.36 8.95
N ILE A 9 0.15 15.20 9.43
CA ILE A 9 -0.14 14.49 10.68
C ILE A 9 0.23 13.01 10.54
N PHE A 10 -0.26 12.37 9.47
CA PHE A 10 0.01 10.96 9.22
C PHE A 10 1.50 10.64 9.11
N ILE A 11 2.26 11.43 8.35
CA ILE A 11 3.70 11.22 8.17
C ILE A 11 4.48 11.49 9.46
N SER A 12 4.06 12.47 10.27
CA SER A 12 4.67 12.69 11.60
C SER A 12 4.50 11.45 12.47
N GLU A 13 3.27 10.95 12.62
CA GLU A 13 3.00 9.76 13.43
C GLU A 13 3.70 8.51 12.90
N LEU A 14 3.81 8.37 11.58
CA LEU A 14 4.54 7.28 10.94
C LEU A 14 6.02 7.30 11.35
N VAL A 15 6.66 8.47 11.27
CA VAL A 15 8.07 8.61 11.64
C VAL A 15 8.30 8.52 13.14
N ASP A 16 7.36 9.02 13.95
CA ASP A 16 7.43 8.90 15.41
C ASP A 16 7.34 7.43 15.85
N THR A 17 6.56 6.62 15.12
CA THR A 17 6.42 5.18 15.36
C THR A 17 7.61 4.38 14.80
N PHE A 18 8.09 4.77 13.61
CA PHE A 18 9.18 4.10 12.88
C PHE A 18 10.28 5.11 12.56
N PRO A 19 11.11 5.48 13.54
CA PRO A 19 12.15 6.48 13.32
C PRO A 19 13.21 6.03 12.31
N GLN A 20 13.31 4.73 12.02
CA GLN A 20 14.30 4.17 11.08
C GLN A 20 14.06 4.63 9.64
N ILE A 21 12.81 4.88 9.26
CA ILE A 21 12.45 5.29 7.89
C ILE A 21 12.43 6.81 7.70
N LYS A 22 12.79 7.58 8.73
CA LYS A 22 12.68 9.04 8.74
C LYS A 22 13.37 9.71 7.56
N SER A 23 14.61 9.32 7.27
CA SER A 23 15.41 9.92 6.20
C SER A 23 14.78 9.70 4.83
N GLU A 24 14.30 8.48 4.57
CA GLU A 24 13.68 8.12 3.29
C GLU A 24 12.31 8.79 3.13
N VAL A 25 11.48 8.80 4.19
CA VAL A 25 10.13 9.39 4.15
C VAL A 25 10.17 10.91 3.97
N PHE A 26 11.19 11.59 4.49
CA PHE A 26 11.36 13.05 4.37
C PHE A 26 12.28 13.48 3.24
N ASP A 27 12.67 12.57 2.34
CA ASP A 27 13.39 12.93 1.13
C ASP A 27 12.65 14.05 0.37
N GLU A 28 13.37 15.10 -0.02
CA GLU A 28 12.80 16.28 -0.69
C GLU A 28 12.05 15.90 -1.97
N ASP A 29 12.53 14.87 -2.68
CA ASP A 29 11.90 14.38 -3.90
C ASP A 29 10.56 13.68 -3.60
N TYR A 30 10.38 13.16 -2.37
CA TYR A 30 9.20 12.39 -1.98
C TYR A 30 8.14 13.21 -1.24
N LYS A 31 8.51 14.36 -0.66
CA LYS A 31 7.59 15.18 0.18
C LYS A 31 6.26 15.52 -0.46
N LYS A 32 6.19 15.65 -1.79
CA LYS A 32 4.94 15.99 -2.51
C LYS A 32 4.11 14.76 -2.90
N PHE A 33 4.69 13.56 -2.82
CA PHE A 33 4.12 12.32 -3.32
C PHE A 33 3.93 11.32 -2.18
N ILE A 34 2.72 11.33 -1.59
CA ILE A 34 2.36 10.40 -0.50
C ILE A 34 2.55 8.93 -0.86
N SER A 35 2.40 8.56 -2.14
CA SER A 35 2.64 7.20 -2.62
C SER A 35 4.10 6.78 -2.52
N LEU A 36 5.05 7.72 -2.72
CA LEU A 36 6.48 7.45 -2.54
C LEU A 36 6.83 7.30 -1.06
N GLN A 37 6.30 8.18 -0.20
CA GLN A 37 6.49 8.10 1.25
C GLN A 37 5.93 6.79 1.83
N ILE A 38 4.75 6.36 1.37
CA ILE A 38 4.18 5.05 1.72
C ILE A 38 4.97 3.90 1.08
N GLY A 39 5.60 4.13 -0.07
CA GLY A 39 6.53 3.19 -0.69
C GLY A 39 7.74 2.88 0.19
N CYS A 40 8.32 3.89 0.86
CA CYS A 40 9.38 3.70 1.85
C CYS A 40 8.90 2.82 3.02
N PHE A 41 7.71 3.13 3.56
CA PHE A 41 7.13 2.33 4.64
C PHE A 41 6.81 0.88 4.21
N ARG A 42 6.34 0.68 2.98
CA ARG A 42 6.18 -0.66 2.39
C ARG A 42 7.51 -1.39 2.34
N HIS A 43 8.57 -0.75 1.84
CA HIS A 43 9.89 -1.37 1.73
C HIS A 43 10.41 -1.80 3.11
N PHE A 44 10.27 -0.94 4.12
CA PHE A 44 10.58 -1.28 5.51
C PHE A 44 9.80 -2.50 6.01
N THR A 45 8.50 -2.56 5.74
CA THR A 45 7.67 -3.72 6.13
C THR A 45 8.06 -4.99 5.38
N GLN A 46 8.35 -4.89 4.08
CA GLN A 46 8.79 -6.04 3.28
C GLN A 46 10.13 -6.58 3.79
N ASN A 47 11.09 -5.71 4.12
CA ASN A 47 12.37 -6.14 4.69
C ASN A 47 12.18 -6.90 6.02
N ALA A 48 11.21 -6.50 6.85
CA ALA A 48 10.87 -7.22 8.08
C ALA A 48 10.23 -8.59 7.78
N ILE A 49 9.36 -8.67 6.76
CA ILE A 49 8.80 -9.95 6.28
C ILE A 49 9.92 -10.88 5.82
N ASP A 50 10.81 -10.39 4.97
CA ASP A 50 11.90 -11.16 4.37
C ASP A 50 12.91 -11.64 5.43
N ALA A 51 13.12 -10.84 6.48
CA ALA A 51 13.96 -11.18 7.62
C ALA A 51 13.28 -12.10 8.66
N GLY A 52 11.98 -12.37 8.53
CA GLY A 52 11.20 -13.12 9.53
C GLY A 52 10.98 -12.37 10.85
N ASP A 53 11.12 -11.04 10.86
CA ASP A 53 10.87 -10.19 12.03
C ASP A 53 9.37 -9.95 12.22
N LEU A 54 8.70 -10.96 12.80
CA LEU A 54 7.26 -10.96 13.01
C LEU A 54 6.79 -9.85 13.97
N GLU A 55 7.64 -9.40 14.91
CA GLU A 55 7.28 -8.30 15.82
C GLU A 55 7.17 -6.97 15.07
N THR A 56 8.15 -6.66 14.21
CA THR A 56 8.11 -5.45 13.39
C THR A 56 6.95 -5.50 12.40
N VAL A 57 6.74 -6.64 11.73
CA VAL A 57 5.61 -6.85 10.81
C VAL A 57 4.28 -6.57 11.50
N LYS A 58 4.08 -7.13 12.71
CA LYS A 58 2.86 -6.90 13.49
C LYS A 58 2.65 -5.42 13.79
N LYS A 59 3.68 -4.70 14.25
CA LYS A 59 3.61 -3.25 14.52
C LYS A 59 3.25 -2.45 13.26
N CYS A 60 3.82 -2.80 12.11
CA CYS A 60 3.50 -2.16 10.83
C CYS A 60 2.02 -2.35 10.46
N PHE A 61 1.51 -3.58 10.59
CA PHE A 61 0.10 -3.86 10.30
C PHE A 61 -0.86 -3.18 11.28
N GLU A 62 -0.55 -3.16 12.58
CA GLU A 62 -1.33 -2.44 13.58
C GLU A 62 -1.38 -0.93 13.29
N PHE A 63 -0.24 -0.34 12.91
CA PHE A 63 -0.17 1.07 12.53
C PHE A 63 -1.09 1.38 11.33
N VAL A 64 -1.08 0.54 10.29
CA VAL A 64 -1.95 0.70 9.12
C VAL A 64 -3.41 0.50 9.51
N ASP A 65 -3.72 -0.52 10.31
CA ASP A 65 -5.09 -0.82 10.72
C ASP A 65 -5.73 0.37 11.47
N ILE A 66 -5.01 0.95 12.42
CA ILE A 66 -5.50 2.10 13.20
C ILE A 66 -5.73 3.32 12.30
N ASN A 67 -4.92 3.50 11.25
CA ASN A 67 -4.96 4.68 10.40
C ASN A 67 -5.82 4.55 9.13
N PHE A 68 -6.13 3.34 8.65
CA PHE A 68 -6.73 3.09 7.34
C PHE A 68 -7.96 3.96 7.05
N ASN A 69 -8.86 4.12 8.03
CA ASN A 69 -10.09 4.92 7.91
C ASN A 69 -10.04 6.25 8.71
N ALA A 70 -8.88 6.59 9.26
CA ALA A 70 -8.68 7.81 10.07
C ALA A 70 -7.93 8.91 9.29
N VAL A 71 -7.58 8.66 8.03
CA VAL A 71 -6.83 9.55 7.16
C VAL A 71 -7.70 10.04 6.00
N VAL A 72 -7.27 11.11 5.31
CA VAL A 72 -7.96 11.53 4.08
C VAL A 72 -7.84 10.48 2.98
N PHE A 73 -8.86 10.41 2.11
CA PHE A 73 -8.97 9.42 1.04
C PHE A 73 -7.68 9.21 0.21
N ARG A 74 -6.94 10.29 -0.09
CA ARG A 74 -5.66 10.20 -0.83
C ARG A 74 -4.63 9.29 -0.14
N ILE A 75 -4.57 9.35 1.19
CA ILE A 75 -3.63 8.55 2.01
C ILE A 75 -4.16 7.13 2.12
N GLU A 76 -5.43 6.95 2.42
CA GLU A 76 -6.10 5.64 2.45
C GLU A 76 -5.89 4.87 1.14
N ASN A 77 -6.15 5.52 0.01
CA ASN A 77 -5.93 4.93 -1.32
C ASN A 77 -4.45 4.55 -1.55
N SER A 78 -3.52 5.36 -1.03
CA SER A 78 -2.10 5.05 -1.11
C SER A 78 -1.71 3.87 -0.20
N LEU A 79 -2.30 3.74 0.99
CA LEU A 79 -2.14 2.56 1.85
C LEU A 79 -2.70 1.30 1.19
N MET A 80 -3.85 1.40 0.53
CA MET A 80 -4.45 0.29 -0.19
C MET A 80 -3.57 -0.14 -1.39
N ILE A 81 -3.25 0.79 -2.30
CA ILE A 81 -2.58 0.46 -3.57
C ILE A 81 -1.07 0.31 -3.39
N SER A 82 -0.42 1.28 -2.76
CA SER A 82 1.05 1.39 -2.73
C SER A 82 1.70 0.60 -1.60
N TYR A 83 0.93 0.26 -0.56
CA TYR A 83 1.37 -0.58 0.56
C TYR A 83 0.77 -1.98 0.48
N LEU A 84 -0.52 -2.17 0.78
CA LEU A 84 -1.14 -3.50 0.84
C LEU A 84 -1.09 -4.25 -0.50
N GLY A 85 -1.38 -3.55 -1.60
CA GLY A 85 -1.37 -4.11 -2.95
C GLY A 85 0.01 -4.50 -3.47
N LYS A 86 1.08 -4.07 -2.78
CA LYS A 86 2.47 -4.29 -3.20
C LYS A 86 3.28 -5.10 -2.20
N LEU A 87 2.75 -5.40 -1.02
CA LEU A 87 3.38 -6.33 -0.08
C LEU A 87 3.22 -7.77 -0.58
N GLU A 88 4.34 -8.47 -0.60
CA GLU A 88 4.43 -9.88 -0.92
C GLU A 88 4.27 -10.68 0.38
N ILE A 89 3.08 -11.26 0.54
CA ILE A 89 2.72 -12.08 1.71
C ILE A 89 2.39 -13.46 1.20
N ALA A 90 3.16 -14.47 1.62
CA ALA A 90 2.89 -15.86 1.27
C ALA A 90 1.60 -16.34 1.93
N ARG A 91 0.81 -17.13 1.18
CA ARG A 91 -0.40 -17.78 1.71
C ARG A 91 -0.05 -18.75 2.84
N ASP A 92 -0.91 -18.83 3.84
CA ASP A 92 -0.79 -19.68 5.03
C ASP A 92 0.45 -19.42 5.90
N SER A 93 1.17 -18.32 5.65
CA SER A 93 2.34 -17.92 6.42
C SER A 93 1.98 -17.31 7.78
N GLU A 94 2.93 -17.33 8.72
CA GLU A 94 2.77 -16.61 10.00
C GLU A 94 2.54 -15.12 9.78
N VAL A 95 3.14 -14.53 8.75
CA VAL A 95 2.92 -13.14 8.35
C VAL A 95 1.47 -12.89 7.94
N GLU A 96 0.85 -13.80 7.17
CA GLU A 96 -0.57 -13.66 6.79
C GLU A 96 -1.49 -13.67 8.02
N LYS A 97 -1.17 -14.51 9.03
CA LYS A 97 -1.94 -14.59 10.27
C LYS A 97 -1.87 -13.31 11.12
N LEU A 98 -0.82 -12.51 10.95
CA LEU A 98 -0.70 -11.21 11.61
C LEU A 98 -1.54 -10.12 10.96
N LEU A 99 -2.04 -10.33 9.73
CA LEU A 99 -2.78 -9.33 8.98
C LEU A 99 -4.16 -9.08 9.64
N PRO A 100 -4.46 -7.85 10.10
CA PRO A 100 -5.76 -7.53 10.69
C PRO A 100 -6.89 -7.80 9.71
N VAL A 101 -8.04 -8.26 10.21
CA VAL A 101 -9.21 -8.65 9.41
C VAL A 101 -9.60 -7.56 8.40
N LYS A 102 -9.56 -6.28 8.82
CA LYS A 102 -9.84 -5.14 7.95
C LYS A 102 -8.88 -5.05 6.77
N LEU A 103 -7.58 -5.21 7.02
CA LEU A 103 -6.56 -5.13 5.98
C LEU A 103 -6.57 -6.37 5.07
N LYS A 104 -6.89 -7.55 5.63
CA LYS A 104 -7.10 -8.76 4.84
C LYS A 104 -8.24 -8.58 3.84
N LYS A 105 -9.39 -8.10 4.31
CA LYS A 105 -10.54 -7.79 3.45
C LYS A 105 -10.19 -6.75 2.37
N ALA A 106 -9.51 -5.66 2.74
CA ALA A 106 -9.09 -4.64 1.77
C ALA A 106 -8.15 -5.21 0.69
N LYS A 107 -7.24 -6.14 1.07
CA LYS A 107 -6.34 -6.82 0.11
C LYS A 107 -7.12 -7.75 -0.83
N GLU A 108 -8.10 -8.48 -0.32
CA GLU A 108 -8.98 -9.35 -1.12
C GLU A 108 -9.85 -8.54 -2.10
N GLU A 109 -10.44 -7.43 -1.65
CA GLU A 109 -11.21 -6.52 -2.49
C GLU A 109 -10.35 -5.91 -3.60
N LEU A 110 -9.11 -5.50 -3.28
CA LEU A 110 -8.17 -4.99 -4.27
C LEU A 110 -7.79 -6.06 -5.30
N ALA A 111 -7.58 -7.31 -4.88
CA ALA A 111 -7.31 -8.41 -5.78
C ALA A 111 -8.50 -8.68 -6.71
N ALA A 112 -9.72 -8.75 -6.17
CA ALA A 112 -10.94 -8.92 -6.95
C ALA A 112 -11.16 -7.78 -7.96
N TYR A 113 -10.84 -6.54 -7.58
CA TYR A 113 -10.87 -5.40 -8.49
C TYR A 113 -9.90 -5.58 -9.66
N TYR A 114 -8.63 -5.93 -9.41
CA TYR A 114 -7.68 -6.17 -10.49
C TYR A 114 -8.07 -7.35 -11.39
N GLU A 115 -8.63 -8.41 -10.82
CA GLU A 115 -9.19 -9.52 -11.61
C GLU A 115 -10.34 -9.07 -12.51
N SER A 116 -11.25 -8.22 -12.01
CA SER A 116 -12.35 -7.67 -12.82
C SER A 116 -11.83 -6.80 -13.97
N LEU A 117 -10.81 -5.97 -13.73
CA LEU A 117 -10.17 -5.16 -14.77
C LEU A 117 -9.53 -6.03 -15.85
N SER A 118 -8.89 -7.13 -15.46
CA SER A 118 -8.28 -8.07 -16.42
C SER A 118 -9.30 -8.80 -17.29
N LYS A 119 -10.55 -8.92 -16.82
CA LYS A 119 -11.66 -9.57 -17.53
C LYS A 119 -12.54 -8.59 -18.30
N ASP A 120 -12.23 -7.30 -18.26
CA ASP A 120 -12.96 -6.28 -19.02
C ASP A 120 -12.64 -6.41 -20.51
N GLU A 121 -13.54 -7.07 -21.24
CA GLU A 121 -13.43 -7.30 -22.69
C GLU A 121 -13.34 -5.99 -23.48
N THR A 122 -13.96 -4.91 -22.99
CA THR A 122 -13.94 -3.60 -23.67
C THR A 122 -12.57 -2.96 -23.54
N LEU A 123 -12.00 -2.96 -22.33
CA LEU A 123 -10.64 -2.48 -22.08
C LEU A 123 -9.60 -3.33 -22.82
N ASN A 124 -9.74 -4.65 -22.79
CA ASN A 124 -8.84 -5.57 -23.46
C ASN A 124 -8.87 -5.39 -24.99
N LYS A 125 -10.06 -5.18 -25.56
CA LYS A 125 -10.21 -4.89 -27.00
C LYS A 125 -9.56 -3.55 -27.35
N PHE A 126 -9.81 -2.50 -26.59
CA PHE A 126 -9.19 -1.19 -26.80
C PHE A 126 -7.64 -1.24 -26.74
N LEU A 127 -7.08 -1.96 -25.76
CA LEU A 127 -5.63 -2.13 -25.65
C LEU A 127 -5.04 -2.97 -26.79
N ALA A 128 -5.78 -3.94 -27.32
CA ALA A 128 -5.37 -4.74 -28.48
C ALA A 128 -5.35 -3.88 -29.76
N ASP A 129 -6.38 -3.06 -29.96
CA ASP A 129 -6.47 -2.16 -31.13
C ASP A 129 -5.28 -1.18 -31.16
N ILE A 130 -4.92 -0.56 -30.02
CA ILE A 130 -3.75 0.34 -29.92
C ILE A 130 -2.44 -0.38 -30.25
N LYS A 131 -2.26 -1.63 -29.77
CA LYS A 131 -1.03 -2.40 -30.05
C LYS A 131 -0.90 -2.73 -31.54
N THR A 132 -2.02 -2.96 -32.22
CA THR A 132 -2.05 -3.29 -33.64
C THR A 132 -1.64 -2.09 -34.48
N ASP A 133 -2.13 -0.90 -34.14
CA ASP A 133 -1.76 0.36 -34.82
C ASP A 133 -0.28 0.74 -34.65
N LEU A 134 0.29 0.50 -33.46
CA LEU A 134 1.71 0.76 -33.19
C LEU A 134 2.66 -0.24 -33.86
N SER A 135 2.20 -1.46 -34.14
CA SER A 135 2.98 -2.48 -34.86
C SER A 135 2.91 -2.38 -36.38
N SER A 136 2.04 -1.50 -36.88
CA SER A 136 1.80 -1.25 -38.32
C SER A 136 2.50 0.02 -38.82
N SER A 137 3.28 0.68 -37.97
CA SER A 137 4.02 1.93 -38.22
C SER A 137 5.53 1.70 -38.16
#